data_AF-A0A932PVD2-F1
#
_entry.id   AF-A0A932PVD2-F1
#
_cell.length_a   1.000
_cell.length_b   1.000
_cell.length_c   1.000
_cell.angle_alpha   90.00
_cell.angle_beta   90.00
_cell.angle_gamma   90.00
#
_symmetry.space_group_name_H-M   'P 1'
#
loop_
_entity.id
_entity.type
_entity.pdbx_description
1 polymer ?
#
loop_
_entity_poly.entity_id
_entity_poly.type
_entity_poly.pdbx_seq_one_letter_code
_entity_poly.pdbx_strand_id
1 'polypeptide(L)'
;MTRRIITGVPALKFGEGRDCTLPASLAIATKSDYDWVMGCSGASFETKIDNEQWDPLAAAPLDDATLERGARAVGVTTDVVVPPFDDEMRELVLARVMEGIDGGVPPLVRGLGGPPEYGLIVGYDTEGPTFLARTYFDKGKEPARAGWEAFESAERGTPVFLDAGTTVEEKTAALAGLDAAVASSEASDAALRAWIDGLRDDTRWTDAKHAGSAAFGDHAMRLLLADKRRSAARFLRSLRTMYASLPGADLLRAAESYGYVADAAERGGTGPFDGTVAMRFLDAGQRRAWANLLEGALAHEASAHESLRSARARMRS
;
A
#
# COMPACT_ATOMS: atom_id res chain seq x y z
N MET A 1 -15.04 -7.60 32.70
CA MET A 1 -14.54 -7.20 31.37
C MET A 1 -13.32 -8.01 31.01
N THR A 2 -13.48 -9.09 30.24
CA THR A 2 -12.35 -9.87 29.71
C THR A 2 -12.03 -9.36 28.31
N ARG A 3 -11.19 -8.32 28.24
CA ARG A 3 -10.69 -7.75 26.99
C ARG A 3 -9.54 -8.62 26.47
N ARG A 4 -9.60 -9.05 25.21
CA ARG A 4 -8.51 -9.77 24.53
C ARG A 4 -7.90 -8.87 23.45
N ILE A 5 -6.58 -8.71 23.46
CA ILE A 5 -5.84 -7.90 22.48
C ILE A 5 -4.52 -8.58 22.17
N ILE A 6 -4.15 -8.64 20.90
CA ILE A 6 -2.79 -8.97 20.49
C ILE A 6 -1.86 -7.83 20.89
N THR A 7 -0.79 -8.16 21.62
CA THR A 7 0.26 -7.20 22.00
C THR A 7 1.28 -7.03 20.87
N GLY A 8 1.96 -5.89 20.85
CA GLY A 8 3.04 -5.63 19.88
C GLY A 8 2.58 -5.17 18.49
N VAL A 9 1.26 -5.02 18.25
CA VAL A 9 0.77 -4.36 17.03
C VAL A 9 0.93 -2.84 17.19
N PRO A 10 1.75 -2.17 16.35
CA PRO A 10 1.97 -0.73 16.45
C PRO A 10 0.73 0.07 16.01
N ALA A 11 0.71 1.37 16.31
CA ALA A 11 -0.22 2.29 15.65
C ALA A 11 0.12 2.37 14.15
N LEU A 12 -0.89 2.50 13.30
CA LEU A 12 -0.72 2.64 11.86
C LEU A 12 -0.81 4.12 11.49
N LYS A 13 0.15 4.63 10.73
CA LYS A 13 0.24 6.06 10.43
C LYS A 13 0.82 6.31 9.06
N PHE A 14 0.24 7.29 8.38
CA PHE A 14 0.79 7.83 7.16
C PHE A 14 2.03 8.69 7.43
N GLY A 15 2.99 8.70 6.51
CA GLY A 15 4.26 9.41 6.58
C GLY A 15 5.36 8.69 7.37
N GLU A 16 5.13 7.44 7.80
CA GLU A 16 6.11 6.64 8.57
C GLU A 16 6.78 5.53 7.72
N GLY A 17 6.68 5.60 6.39
CA GLY A 17 7.36 4.69 5.46
C GLY A 17 6.73 3.29 5.38
N ARG A 18 5.41 3.22 5.60
CA ARG A 18 4.54 2.07 5.40
C ARG A 18 3.15 2.57 4.98
N ASP A 19 3.11 3.36 3.93
CA ASP A 19 1.95 4.14 3.52
C ASP A 19 0.99 3.31 2.65
N CYS A 20 1.49 2.25 2.02
CA CYS A 20 0.64 1.27 1.35
C CYS A 20 -0.04 0.36 2.38
N THR A 21 -1.29 0.70 2.75
CA THR A 21 -2.00 0.15 3.90
C THR A 21 -2.23 -1.37 3.83
N LEU A 22 -2.50 -1.91 2.64
CA LEU A 22 -2.71 -3.34 2.43
C LEU A 22 -1.42 -4.14 2.68
N PRO A 23 -0.30 -3.92 1.96
CA PRO A 23 0.96 -4.60 2.24
C PRO A 23 1.45 -4.41 3.68
N ALA A 24 1.22 -3.22 4.26
CA ALA A 24 1.64 -2.92 5.62
C ALA A 24 0.86 -3.72 6.67
N SER A 25 -0.47 -3.76 6.53
CA SER A 25 -1.34 -4.54 7.42
C SER A 25 -1.03 -6.04 7.30
N LEU A 26 -0.84 -6.55 6.09
CA LEU A 26 -0.48 -7.93 5.85
C LEU A 26 0.88 -8.29 6.46
N ALA A 27 1.91 -7.45 6.27
CA ALA A 27 3.23 -7.66 6.84
C ALA A 27 3.19 -7.67 8.38
N ILE A 28 2.42 -6.76 9.00
CA ILE A 28 2.26 -6.72 10.45
C ILE A 28 1.52 -7.95 10.97
N ALA A 29 0.41 -8.33 10.34
CA ALA A 29 -0.39 -9.49 10.77
C ALA A 29 0.41 -10.80 10.71
N THR A 30 1.25 -10.95 9.68
CA THR A 30 2.06 -12.16 9.44
C THR A 30 3.47 -12.07 10.02
N LYS A 31 3.84 -10.94 10.64
CA LYS A 31 5.20 -10.64 11.13
C LYS A 31 6.27 -10.78 10.04
N SER A 32 5.90 -10.46 8.80
CA SER A 32 6.78 -10.52 7.63
C SER A 32 7.50 -9.20 7.40
N ASP A 33 8.57 -9.25 6.61
CA ASP A 33 9.24 -8.05 6.13
C ASP A 33 8.34 -7.24 5.18
N TYR A 34 8.26 -5.93 5.39
CA TYR A 34 7.37 -5.06 4.62
C TYR A 34 7.83 -4.92 3.16
N ASP A 35 9.13 -4.72 2.94
CA ASP A 35 9.69 -4.56 1.60
C ASP A 35 9.53 -5.86 0.79
N TRP A 36 9.61 -7.02 1.46
CA TRP A 36 9.27 -8.32 0.87
C TRP A 36 7.81 -8.40 0.39
N VAL A 37 6.84 -8.07 1.25
CA VAL A 37 5.41 -8.10 0.87
C VAL A 37 5.14 -7.10 -0.26
N MET A 38 5.70 -5.90 -0.18
CA MET A 38 5.60 -4.86 -1.21
C MET A 38 6.20 -5.27 -2.57
N GLY A 39 7.34 -5.97 -2.54
CA GLY A 39 8.01 -6.49 -3.73
C GLY A 39 7.25 -7.65 -4.38
N CYS A 40 6.95 -8.69 -3.61
CA CYS A 40 6.30 -9.90 -4.11
C CYS A 40 4.85 -9.65 -4.58
N SER A 41 4.13 -8.72 -3.96
CA SER A 41 2.79 -8.32 -4.42
C SER A 41 2.80 -7.49 -5.70
N GLY A 42 3.96 -6.95 -6.11
CA GLY A 42 4.08 -6.02 -7.23
C GLY A 42 3.73 -4.56 -6.87
N ALA A 43 3.18 -4.31 -5.68
CA ALA A 43 2.70 -3.00 -5.24
C ALA A 43 3.76 -1.90 -5.28
N SER A 44 5.01 -2.25 -4.97
CA SER A 44 6.14 -1.31 -4.98
C SER A 44 6.53 -0.77 -6.36
N PHE A 45 6.13 -1.45 -7.44
CA PHE A 45 6.55 -1.11 -8.80
C PHE A 45 5.49 -0.37 -9.61
N GLU A 46 4.21 -0.52 -9.25
CA GLU A 46 3.14 0.13 -10.01
C GLU A 46 2.92 1.59 -9.61
N THR A 47 2.49 2.40 -10.59
CA THR A 47 1.84 3.69 -10.37
C THR A 47 0.49 3.70 -11.05
N LYS A 48 -0.52 4.15 -10.31
CA LYS A 48 -1.88 4.40 -10.78
C LYS A 48 -2.29 5.77 -10.26
N ILE A 49 -3.06 6.50 -11.05
CA ILE A 49 -3.63 7.79 -10.66
C ILE A 49 -5.05 7.90 -11.20
N ASP A 50 -5.91 8.58 -10.46
CA ASP A 50 -7.19 9.04 -10.98
C ASP A 50 -7.00 10.45 -11.55
N ASN A 51 -6.90 10.55 -12.87
CA ASN A 51 -6.76 11.83 -13.57
C ASN A 51 -8.03 12.67 -13.54
N GLU A 52 -9.19 12.09 -13.26
CA GLU A 52 -10.45 12.83 -13.25
C GLU A 52 -10.65 13.47 -11.88
N GLN A 53 -10.72 12.67 -10.82
CA GLN A 53 -11.08 13.16 -9.48
C GLN A 53 -9.87 13.46 -8.60
N TRP A 54 -8.67 13.00 -8.99
CA TRP A 54 -7.46 13.13 -8.17
C TRP A 54 -7.57 12.39 -6.83
N ASP A 55 -8.36 11.31 -6.80
CA ASP A 55 -8.55 10.47 -5.62
C ASP A 55 -7.24 9.71 -5.31
N PRO A 56 -6.64 9.93 -4.12
CA PRO A 56 -5.41 9.22 -3.75
C PRO A 56 -5.60 7.71 -3.59
N LEU A 57 -6.82 7.21 -3.39
CA LEU A 57 -7.08 5.78 -3.30
C LEU A 57 -6.75 5.05 -4.61
N ALA A 58 -6.83 5.74 -5.75
CA ALA A 58 -6.42 5.16 -7.03
C ALA A 58 -4.93 4.82 -7.07
N ALA A 59 -4.09 5.52 -6.30
CA ALA A 59 -2.66 5.24 -6.17
C ALA A 59 -2.34 4.16 -5.13
N ALA A 60 -3.30 3.81 -4.26
CA ALA A 60 -3.12 2.80 -3.22
C ALA A 60 -3.31 1.38 -3.81
N PRO A 61 -2.43 0.41 -3.46
CA PRO A 61 -2.46 -0.94 -4.03
C PRO A 61 -3.46 -1.83 -3.27
N LEU A 62 -4.76 -1.54 -3.41
CA LEU A 62 -5.86 -2.12 -2.62
C LEU A 62 -6.61 -3.26 -3.32
N ASP A 63 -6.15 -3.68 -4.50
CA ASP A 63 -6.82 -4.70 -5.32
C ASP A 63 -6.57 -6.14 -4.85
N ASP A 64 -7.52 -7.03 -5.15
CA ASP A 64 -7.48 -8.44 -4.74
C ASP A 64 -6.25 -9.17 -5.30
N ALA A 65 -5.79 -8.84 -6.52
CA ALA A 65 -4.63 -9.50 -7.11
C ALA A 65 -3.33 -9.14 -6.35
N THR A 66 -3.23 -7.90 -5.85
CA THR A 66 -2.16 -7.49 -4.94
C THR A 66 -2.24 -8.24 -3.60
N LEU A 67 -3.43 -8.34 -3.02
CA LEU A 67 -3.68 -9.11 -1.78
C LEU A 67 -3.24 -10.57 -1.93
N GLU A 68 -3.70 -11.24 -2.97
CA GLU A 68 -3.41 -12.66 -3.23
C GLU A 68 -1.91 -12.93 -3.41
N ARG A 69 -1.21 -12.09 -4.20
CA ARG A 69 0.24 -12.24 -4.39
C ARG A 69 1.01 -12.00 -3.09
N GLY A 70 0.63 -10.96 -2.33
CA GLY A 70 1.23 -10.67 -1.03
C GLY A 70 1.02 -11.80 -0.02
N ALA A 71 -0.22 -12.29 0.10
CA ALA A 71 -0.59 -13.37 1.02
C ALA A 71 0.16 -14.65 0.69
N ARG A 72 0.21 -15.02 -0.59
CA ARG A 72 0.97 -16.17 -1.07
C ARG A 72 2.45 -16.08 -0.73
N ALA A 73 3.05 -14.88 -0.86
CA ALA A 73 4.46 -14.65 -0.57
C ALA A 73 4.85 -14.81 0.91
N VAL A 74 3.87 -14.70 1.81
CA VAL A 74 4.05 -14.90 3.25
C VAL A 74 3.43 -16.20 3.76
N GLY A 75 3.03 -17.09 2.85
CA GLY A 75 2.55 -18.42 3.18
C GLY A 75 1.15 -18.46 3.80
N VAL A 76 0.28 -17.50 3.48
CA VAL A 76 -1.12 -17.48 3.93
C VAL A 76 -2.09 -17.47 2.76
N THR A 77 -3.30 -17.95 2.99
CA THR A 77 -4.46 -17.75 2.11
C THR A 77 -5.41 -16.74 2.73
N THR A 78 -6.15 -16.03 1.88
CA THR A 78 -7.08 -14.98 2.32
C THR A 78 -8.52 -15.43 2.12
N ASP A 79 -9.35 -15.14 3.10
CA ASP A 79 -10.81 -15.29 2.99
C ASP A 79 -11.47 -13.94 3.27
N VAL A 80 -12.10 -13.39 2.24
CA VAL A 80 -12.73 -12.07 2.26
C VAL A 80 -14.22 -12.26 2.52
N VAL A 81 -14.71 -11.77 3.66
CA VAL A 81 -16.11 -11.92 4.05
C VAL A 81 -16.79 -10.56 3.96
N VAL A 82 -17.70 -10.41 3.00
CA VAL A 82 -18.26 -9.11 2.59
C VAL A 82 -19.52 -8.77 3.40
N PRO A 83 -19.57 -7.63 4.12
CA PRO A 83 -20.76 -7.18 4.82
C PRO A 83 -21.80 -6.55 3.88
N PRO A 84 -23.06 -6.34 4.32
CA PRO A 84 -23.56 -6.50 5.68
C PRO A 84 -23.75 -7.96 6.12
N PHE A 85 -23.69 -8.18 7.44
CA PHE A 85 -23.86 -9.50 8.06
C PHE A 85 -25.21 -9.61 8.77
N ASP A 86 -25.92 -10.71 8.52
CA ASP A 86 -27.04 -11.15 9.34
C ASP A 86 -26.55 -11.77 10.67
N ASP A 87 -27.47 -12.17 11.54
CA ASP A 87 -27.11 -12.64 12.89
C ASP A 87 -26.29 -13.93 12.87
N GLU A 88 -26.56 -14.86 11.94
CA GLU A 88 -25.78 -16.09 11.78
C GLU A 88 -24.35 -15.77 11.32
N MET A 89 -24.21 -14.90 10.31
CA MET A 89 -22.90 -14.50 9.81
C MET A 89 -22.11 -13.69 10.85
N ARG A 90 -22.77 -12.89 11.69
CA ARG A 90 -22.11 -12.17 12.80
C ARG A 90 -21.49 -13.13 13.80
N GLU A 91 -22.17 -14.23 14.15
CA GLU A 91 -21.61 -15.25 15.03
C GLU A 91 -20.37 -15.91 14.41
N LEU A 92 -20.42 -16.25 13.12
CA LEU A 92 -19.29 -16.83 12.40
C LEU A 92 -18.09 -15.87 12.27
N VAL A 93 -18.34 -14.62 11.91
CA VAL A 93 -17.32 -13.57 11.82
C VAL A 93 -16.68 -13.32 13.19
N LEU A 94 -17.48 -13.23 14.25
CA LEU A 94 -16.96 -13.07 15.61
C LEU A 94 -16.08 -14.25 16.01
N ALA A 95 -16.55 -15.48 15.80
CA ALA A 95 -15.78 -16.69 16.12
C ALA A 95 -14.41 -16.70 15.41
N ARG A 96 -14.38 -16.34 14.12
CA ARG A 96 -13.15 -16.32 13.33
C ARG A 96 -12.22 -15.15 13.68
N VAL A 97 -12.78 -14.00 14.10
CA VAL A 97 -11.96 -12.94 14.71
C VAL A 97 -11.32 -13.46 15.98
N MET A 98 -12.08 -14.10 16.88
CA MET A 98 -11.54 -14.64 18.13
C MET A 98 -10.42 -15.66 17.86
N GLU A 99 -10.62 -16.57 16.90
CA GLU A 99 -9.60 -17.54 16.47
C GLU A 99 -8.31 -16.85 16.00
N GLY A 100 -8.39 -15.86 15.10
CA GLY A 100 -7.22 -15.12 14.62
C GLY A 100 -6.51 -14.36 15.75
N ILE A 101 -7.27 -13.71 16.64
CA ILE A 101 -6.74 -13.00 17.80
C ILE A 101 -6.01 -13.96 18.76
N ASP A 102 -6.60 -15.10 19.07
CA ASP A 102 -6.00 -16.09 19.99
C ASP A 102 -4.83 -16.85 19.36
N GLY A 103 -4.85 -17.06 18.04
CA GLY A 103 -3.73 -17.59 17.26
C GLY A 103 -2.59 -16.58 17.03
N GLY A 104 -2.80 -15.30 17.37
CA GLY A 104 -1.81 -14.25 17.22
C GLY A 104 -1.61 -13.75 15.78
N VAL A 105 -2.57 -14.03 14.89
CA VAL A 105 -2.62 -13.56 13.50
C VAL A 105 -3.90 -12.73 13.33
N PRO A 106 -3.83 -11.39 13.54
CA PRO A 106 -5.02 -10.55 13.48
C PRO A 106 -5.61 -10.54 12.06
N PRO A 107 -6.95 -10.62 11.91
CA PRO A 107 -7.59 -10.37 10.63
C PRO A 107 -7.29 -8.96 10.13
N LEU A 108 -7.15 -8.80 8.82
CA LEU A 108 -7.17 -7.49 8.20
C LEU A 108 -8.62 -6.98 8.15
N VAL A 109 -8.79 -5.68 8.02
CA VAL A 109 -10.10 -5.08 7.78
C VAL A 109 -9.99 -3.91 6.83
N ARG A 110 -10.84 -3.88 5.81
CA ARG A 110 -10.90 -2.80 4.81
C ARG A 110 -12.03 -1.83 5.15
N GLY A 111 -11.75 -0.52 5.15
CA GLY A 111 -12.77 0.52 5.27
C GLY A 111 -13.31 0.75 6.68
N LEU A 112 -12.60 0.30 7.71
CA LEU A 112 -13.07 0.49 9.08
C LEU A 112 -12.77 1.92 9.56
N GLY A 113 -13.82 2.70 9.82
CA GLY A 113 -13.69 4.05 10.40
C GLY A 113 -13.19 5.13 9.43
N GLY A 114 -13.25 4.89 8.12
CA GLY A 114 -12.75 5.85 7.12
C GLY A 114 -12.89 5.38 5.67
N PRO A 115 -12.07 5.93 4.76
CA PRO A 115 -11.89 5.42 3.40
C PRO A 115 -11.59 3.91 3.35
N PRO A 116 -11.79 3.23 2.21
CA PRO A 116 -11.62 1.77 2.02
C PRO A 116 -10.15 1.30 2.07
N GLU A 117 -9.38 1.81 3.01
CA GLU A 117 -8.01 1.45 3.35
C GLU A 117 -7.97 0.23 4.27
N TYR A 118 -6.84 -0.48 4.30
CA TYR A 118 -6.65 -1.63 5.17
C TYR A 118 -6.13 -1.21 6.56
N GLY A 119 -6.63 -1.91 7.56
CA GLY A 119 -6.14 -1.94 8.92
C GLY A 119 -6.20 -3.35 9.50
N LEU A 120 -6.19 -3.44 10.82
CA LEU A 120 -6.19 -4.71 11.55
C LEU A 120 -7.26 -4.72 12.63
N ILE A 121 -7.96 -5.85 12.76
CA ILE A 121 -8.71 -6.17 13.98
C ILE A 121 -7.72 -6.83 14.93
N VAL A 122 -7.39 -6.16 16.03
CA VAL A 122 -6.33 -6.56 16.97
C VAL A 122 -6.86 -7.09 18.30
N GLY A 123 -8.18 -7.08 18.49
CA GLY A 123 -8.80 -7.60 19.71
C GLY A 123 -10.32 -7.50 19.70
N TYR A 124 -10.92 -7.96 20.79
CA TYR A 124 -12.36 -7.93 21.02
C TYR A 124 -12.68 -7.84 22.52
N ASP A 125 -13.91 -7.44 22.82
CA ASP A 125 -14.51 -7.49 24.15
C ASP A 125 -15.48 -8.67 24.24
N THR A 126 -15.37 -9.51 25.28
CA THR A 126 -16.23 -10.69 25.46
C THR A 126 -17.63 -10.34 25.97
N GLU A 127 -17.82 -9.15 26.57
CA GLU A 127 -19.11 -8.77 27.19
C GLU A 127 -20.13 -8.20 26.19
N GLY A 128 -19.70 -7.90 24.97
CA GLY A 128 -20.54 -7.48 23.85
C GLY A 128 -19.67 -7.29 22.62
N PRO A 129 -20.16 -7.56 21.39
CA PRO A 129 -19.31 -7.66 20.20
C PRO A 129 -18.76 -6.29 19.80
N THR A 130 -17.70 -5.89 20.47
CA THR A 130 -16.91 -4.70 20.19
C THR A 130 -15.55 -5.18 19.72
N PHE A 131 -15.23 -4.83 18.49
CA PHE A 131 -13.92 -5.05 17.90
C PHE A 131 -12.96 -3.94 18.31
N LEU A 132 -11.70 -4.30 18.46
CA LEU A 132 -10.61 -3.38 18.71
C LEU A 132 -9.74 -3.35 17.47
N ALA A 133 -9.60 -2.19 16.85
CA ALA A 133 -8.92 -2.07 15.57
C ALA A 133 -7.77 -1.04 15.57
N ARG A 134 -6.79 -1.31 14.72
CA ARG A 134 -5.75 -0.37 14.31
C ARG A 134 -6.00 0.02 12.87
N THR A 135 -6.18 1.32 12.62
CA THR A 135 -6.39 1.87 11.28
C THR A 135 -5.51 3.10 11.13
N TYR A 136 -5.22 3.52 9.90
CA TYR A 136 -4.41 4.72 9.65
C TYR A 136 -5.08 6.04 10.11
N PHE A 137 -6.33 5.95 10.56
CA PHE A 137 -7.14 7.07 11.03
C PHE A 137 -7.33 7.03 12.56
N ASP A 138 -6.75 6.06 13.26
CA ASP A 138 -6.77 6.03 14.72
C ASP A 138 -5.89 7.16 15.30
N LYS A 139 -6.44 7.95 16.23
CA LYS A 139 -5.76 9.13 16.80
C LYS A 139 -5.10 8.87 18.16
N GLY A 140 -5.31 7.67 18.71
CA GLY A 140 -5.01 7.35 20.10
C GLY A 140 -3.97 6.25 20.27
N LYS A 141 -3.43 6.15 21.49
CA LYS A 141 -2.57 5.02 21.88
C LYS A 141 -3.35 3.71 22.01
N GLU A 142 -4.64 3.79 22.34
CA GLU A 142 -5.53 2.64 22.45
C GLU A 142 -6.15 2.29 21.09
N PRO A 143 -6.41 1.00 20.78
CA PRO A 143 -7.14 0.61 19.57
C PRO A 143 -8.51 1.28 19.52
N ALA A 144 -8.93 1.66 18.31
CA ALA A 144 -10.27 2.16 18.08
C ALA A 144 -11.30 1.06 18.39
N ARG A 145 -12.43 1.42 19.00
CA ARG A 145 -13.55 0.50 19.23
C ARG A 145 -14.52 0.59 18.06
N ALA A 146 -14.99 -0.55 17.58
CA ALA A 146 -16.00 -0.63 16.52
C ALA A 146 -17.05 -1.69 16.89
N GLY A 147 -18.33 -1.34 16.81
CA GLY A 147 -19.42 -2.31 16.87
C GLY A 147 -19.80 -2.82 15.47
N TRP A 148 -20.84 -3.64 15.40
CA TRP A 148 -21.35 -4.20 14.15
C TRP A 148 -21.81 -3.13 13.14
N GLU A 149 -22.19 -1.95 13.60
CA GLU A 149 -22.55 -0.81 12.74
C GLU A 149 -21.39 -0.33 11.84
N ALA A 150 -20.15 -0.71 12.15
CA ALA A 150 -18.99 -0.40 11.32
C ALA A 150 -18.80 -1.38 10.14
N PHE A 151 -19.56 -2.48 10.10
CA PHE A 151 -19.54 -3.52 9.07
C PHE A 151 -20.78 -3.36 8.16
N GLU A 152 -20.81 -2.23 7.45
CA GLU A 152 -22.01 -1.73 6.76
C GLU A 152 -22.10 -2.25 5.32
N SER A 153 -20.97 -2.35 4.61
CA SER A 153 -20.93 -2.65 3.17
C SER A 153 -19.54 -3.12 2.72
N ALA A 154 -19.42 -3.61 1.48
CA ALA A 154 -18.14 -4.05 0.91
C ALA A 154 -17.00 -3.01 1.01
N GLU A 155 -17.33 -1.72 1.06
CA GLU A 155 -16.37 -0.62 1.20
C GLU A 155 -16.13 -0.19 2.65
N ARG A 156 -16.94 -0.70 3.60
CA ARG A 156 -16.95 -0.32 5.02
C ARG A 156 -16.99 -1.54 5.92
N GLY A 157 -15.81 -1.88 6.44
CA GLY A 157 -15.63 -2.90 7.46
C GLY A 157 -15.57 -4.32 6.89
N THR A 158 -14.99 -4.54 5.71
CA THR A 158 -14.82 -5.89 5.16
C THR A 158 -13.64 -6.60 5.86
N PRO A 159 -13.86 -7.61 6.72
CA PRO A 159 -12.78 -8.41 7.28
C PRO A 159 -12.15 -9.31 6.20
N VAL A 160 -10.84 -9.49 6.31
CA VAL A 160 -10.07 -10.47 5.55
C VAL A 160 -9.33 -11.36 6.53
N PHE A 161 -9.74 -12.61 6.58
CA PHE A 161 -9.12 -13.62 7.44
C PHE A 161 -7.90 -14.23 6.75
N LEU A 162 -6.91 -14.58 7.56
CA LEU A 162 -5.64 -15.14 7.12
C LEU A 162 -5.53 -16.56 7.64
N ASP A 163 -5.59 -17.53 6.73
CA ASP A 163 -5.44 -18.94 7.07
C ASP A 163 -4.06 -19.43 6.65
N ALA A 164 -3.56 -20.47 7.33
CA ALA A 164 -2.28 -21.09 6.97
C ALA A 164 -2.33 -21.60 5.52
N GLY A 165 -1.45 -21.08 4.68
CA GLY A 165 -1.33 -21.43 3.28
C GLY A 165 -0.16 -22.37 3.00
N THR A 166 0.05 -22.66 1.72
CA THR A 166 1.28 -23.35 1.28
C THR A 166 2.42 -22.33 1.18
N THR A 167 3.51 -22.58 1.90
CA THR A 167 4.73 -21.79 1.74
C THR A 167 5.26 -21.93 0.32
N VAL A 168 5.38 -20.80 -0.38
CA VAL A 168 6.01 -20.75 -1.69
C VAL A 168 7.51 -20.49 -1.52
N GLU A 169 8.32 -21.13 -2.35
CA GLU A 169 9.77 -20.86 -2.39
C GLU A 169 10.01 -19.36 -2.61
N GLU A 170 10.89 -18.75 -1.82
CA GLU A 170 11.20 -17.30 -1.89
C GLU A 170 11.47 -16.84 -3.33
N LYS A 171 12.25 -17.60 -4.08
CA LYS A 171 12.56 -17.30 -5.48
C LYS A 171 11.31 -17.24 -6.35
N THR A 172 10.38 -18.18 -6.16
CA THR A 172 9.11 -18.21 -6.91
C THR A 172 8.22 -17.02 -6.56
N ALA A 173 8.12 -16.66 -5.27
CA ALA A 173 7.38 -15.48 -4.84
C ALA A 173 8.00 -14.18 -5.37
N ALA A 174 9.33 -14.06 -5.34
CA ALA A 174 10.05 -12.92 -5.89
C ALA A 174 9.83 -12.78 -7.40
N LEU A 175 9.90 -13.89 -8.15
CA LEU A 175 9.63 -13.89 -9.58
C LEU A 175 8.21 -13.41 -9.89
N ALA A 176 7.19 -13.82 -9.13
CA ALA A 176 5.82 -13.34 -9.33
C ALA A 176 5.71 -11.80 -9.20
N GLY A 177 6.36 -11.22 -8.19
CA GLY A 177 6.42 -9.76 -8.01
C GLY A 177 7.13 -9.05 -9.17
N LEU A 178 8.26 -9.60 -9.62
CA LEU A 178 8.99 -9.05 -10.77
C LEU A 178 8.23 -9.19 -12.10
N ASP A 179 7.44 -10.25 -12.28
CA ASP A 179 6.56 -10.38 -13.46
C ASP A 179 5.46 -9.31 -13.42
N ALA A 180 4.84 -9.07 -12.26
CA ALA A 180 3.87 -8.00 -12.08
C ALA A 180 4.48 -6.61 -12.38
N ALA A 181 5.72 -6.37 -11.92
CA ALA A 181 6.47 -5.15 -12.19
C ALA A 181 6.69 -4.88 -13.69
N VAL A 182 7.13 -5.92 -14.41
CA VAL A 182 7.33 -5.83 -15.86
C VAL A 182 6.01 -5.60 -16.59
N ALA A 183 4.93 -6.26 -16.15
CA ALA A 183 3.61 -6.13 -16.75
C ALA A 183 2.99 -4.74 -16.55
N SER A 184 3.28 -4.06 -15.43
CA SER A 184 2.71 -2.75 -15.11
C SER A 184 3.57 -1.55 -15.56
N SER A 185 4.76 -1.80 -16.13
CA SER A 185 5.75 -0.74 -16.43
C SER A 185 5.20 0.35 -17.36
N GLU A 186 4.59 -0.02 -18.50
CA GLU A 186 4.08 0.95 -19.48
C GLU A 186 2.91 1.79 -18.92
N ALA A 187 2.00 1.14 -18.18
CA ALA A 187 0.88 1.81 -17.53
C ALA A 187 1.37 2.77 -16.44
N SER A 188 2.41 2.40 -15.70
CA SER A 188 3.01 3.25 -14.66
C SER A 188 3.68 4.48 -15.25
N ASP A 189 4.43 4.33 -16.36
CA ASP A 189 5.02 5.44 -17.09
C ASP A 189 3.94 6.40 -17.61
N ALA A 190 2.84 5.86 -18.16
CA ALA A 190 1.71 6.65 -18.63
C ALA A 190 1.01 7.41 -17.50
N ALA A 191 0.80 6.76 -16.35
CA ALA A 191 0.24 7.40 -15.17
C ALA A 191 1.12 8.56 -14.70
N LEU A 192 2.43 8.36 -14.57
CA LEU A 192 3.34 9.44 -14.17
C LEU A 192 3.31 10.64 -15.13
N ARG A 193 3.26 10.41 -16.45
CA ARG A 193 3.10 11.50 -17.44
C ARG A 193 1.79 12.26 -17.23
N ALA A 194 0.68 11.55 -17.05
CA ALA A 194 -0.60 12.20 -16.84
C ALA A 194 -0.66 12.98 -15.51
N TRP A 195 0.05 12.52 -14.47
CA TRP A 195 0.22 13.29 -13.23
C TRP A 195 0.99 14.60 -13.50
N ILE A 196 2.12 14.53 -14.22
CA ILE A 196 2.91 15.70 -14.61
C ILE A 196 2.03 16.71 -15.36
N ASP A 197 1.23 16.24 -16.32
CA ASP A 197 0.34 17.09 -17.10
C ASP A 197 -0.75 17.75 -16.23
N GLY A 198 -1.40 16.99 -15.35
CA GLY A 198 -2.43 17.54 -14.45
C GLY A 198 -1.89 18.51 -13.39
N LEU A 199 -0.63 18.37 -12.97
CA LEU A 199 0.05 19.37 -12.13
C LEU A 199 0.31 20.69 -12.86
N ARG A 200 0.50 20.63 -14.19
CA ARG A 200 0.75 21.79 -15.05
C ARG A 200 -0.53 22.45 -15.56
N ASP A 201 -1.65 21.74 -15.54
CA ASP A 201 -2.96 22.27 -15.95
C ASP A 201 -3.54 23.20 -14.89
N ASP A 202 -3.25 24.51 -14.99
CA ASP A 202 -3.78 25.50 -14.07
C ASP A 202 -5.31 25.55 -14.02
N THR A 203 -6.02 25.15 -15.09
CA THR A 203 -7.48 25.19 -15.12
C THR A 203 -8.10 24.27 -14.07
N ARG A 204 -7.48 23.10 -13.82
CA ARG A 204 -7.85 22.17 -12.74
C ARG A 204 -7.84 22.80 -11.35
N TRP A 205 -6.98 23.78 -11.12
CA TRP A 205 -6.73 24.35 -9.79
C TRP A 205 -7.50 25.65 -9.54
N THR A 206 -8.34 26.08 -10.49
CA THR A 206 -9.09 27.34 -10.40
C THR A 206 -10.32 27.26 -9.50
N ASP A 207 -10.95 26.10 -9.39
CA ASP A 207 -12.06 25.88 -8.47
C ASP A 207 -11.53 25.61 -7.05
N ALA A 208 -11.70 26.58 -6.16
CA ALA A 208 -11.22 26.51 -4.78
C ALA A 208 -11.75 25.28 -4.01
N LYS A 209 -12.96 24.78 -4.30
CA LYS A 209 -13.51 23.60 -3.62
C LYS A 209 -12.79 22.32 -4.04
N HIS A 210 -12.47 22.19 -5.32
CA HIS A 210 -11.79 21.01 -5.86
C HIS A 210 -10.26 21.09 -5.67
N ALA A 211 -9.68 22.28 -5.72
CA ALA A 211 -8.24 22.48 -5.60
C ALA A 211 -7.70 22.03 -4.23
N GLY A 212 -8.44 22.27 -3.14
CA GLY A 212 -8.05 21.80 -1.81
C GLY A 212 -7.99 20.27 -1.71
N SER A 213 -9.05 19.59 -2.17
CA SER A 213 -9.09 18.13 -2.20
C SER A 213 -8.02 17.54 -3.12
N ALA A 214 -7.81 18.12 -4.31
CA ALA A 214 -6.76 17.70 -5.23
C ALA A 214 -5.36 17.90 -4.64
N ALA A 215 -5.11 19.01 -3.93
CA ALA A 215 -3.83 19.24 -3.26
C ALA A 215 -3.56 18.21 -2.14
N PHE A 216 -4.61 17.78 -1.43
CA PHE A 216 -4.50 16.69 -0.46
C PHE A 216 -4.26 15.34 -1.14
N GLY A 217 -5.01 15.02 -2.20
CA GLY A 217 -4.82 13.81 -3.00
C GLY A 217 -3.41 13.72 -3.57
N ASP A 218 -2.91 14.81 -4.14
CA ASP A 218 -1.54 14.94 -4.63
C ASP A 218 -0.49 14.65 -3.53
N HIS A 219 -0.70 15.18 -2.32
CA HIS A 219 0.19 14.90 -1.19
C HIS A 219 0.21 13.41 -0.80
N ALA A 220 -0.97 12.79 -0.71
CA ALA A 220 -1.08 11.36 -0.44
C ALA A 220 -0.44 10.50 -1.54
N MET A 221 -0.68 10.84 -2.81
CA MET A 221 -0.04 10.16 -3.94
C MET A 221 1.50 10.29 -3.91
N ARG A 222 2.05 11.45 -3.51
CA ARG A 222 3.51 11.63 -3.36
C ARG A 222 4.09 10.71 -2.28
N LEU A 223 3.42 10.60 -1.14
CA LEU A 223 3.83 9.70 -0.06
C LEU A 223 3.83 8.25 -0.54
N LEU A 224 2.74 7.82 -1.18
CA LEU A 224 2.64 6.48 -1.75
C LEU A 224 3.72 6.21 -2.79
N LEU A 225 4.02 7.15 -3.70
CA LEU A 225 5.08 6.99 -4.69
C LEU A 225 6.45 6.83 -4.01
N ALA A 226 6.76 7.69 -3.03
CA ALA A 226 8.03 7.62 -2.30
C ALA A 226 8.19 6.28 -1.57
N ASP A 227 7.15 5.85 -0.85
CA ASP A 227 7.11 4.58 -0.11
C ASP A 227 7.25 3.36 -1.04
N LYS A 228 6.46 3.32 -2.11
CA LYS A 228 6.51 2.27 -3.14
C LYS A 228 7.92 2.12 -3.71
N ARG A 229 8.53 3.21 -4.17
CA ARG A 229 9.82 3.18 -4.86
C ARG A 229 10.98 2.90 -3.91
N ARG A 230 10.89 3.35 -2.67
CA ARG A 230 11.85 2.96 -1.62
C ARG A 230 11.78 1.47 -1.32
N SER A 231 10.57 0.93 -1.19
CA SER A 231 10.35 -0.50 -0.97
C SER A 231 10.87 -1.32 -2.14
N ALA A 232 10.59 -0.91 -3.39
CA ALA A 232 11.13 -1.54 -4.60
C ALA A 232 12.66 -1.57 -4.57
N ALA A 233 13.31 -0.45 -4.25
CA ALA A 233 14.76 -0.38 -4.19
C ALA A 233 15.37 -1.31 -3.12
N ARG A 234 14.75 -1.43 -1.95
CA ARG A 234 15.22 -2.33 -0.88
C ARG A 234 15.01 -3.80 -1.24
N PHE A 235 13.83 -4.14 -1.76
CA PHE A 235 13.51 -5.48 -2.24
C PHE A 235 14.46 -5.94 -3.35
N LEU A 236 14.68 -5.13 -4.38
CA LEU A 236 15.57 -5.50 -5.48
C LEU A 236 17.04 -5.68 -5.02
N ARG A 237 17.49 -4.90 -4.04
CA ARG A 237 18.81 -5.08 -3.42
C ARG A 237 18.91 -6.38 -2.65
N SER A 238 17.88 -6.78 -1.90
CA SER A 238 17.88 -8.05 -1.17
C SER A 238 17.94 -9.24 -2.11
N LEU A 239 17.25 -9.15 -3.26
CA LEU A 239 17.27 -10.17 -4.31
C LEU A 239 18.61 -10.35 -5.02
N ARG A 240 19.52 -9.36 -4.98
CA ARG A 240 20.78 -9.39 -5.74
C ARG A 240 21.55 -10.71 -5.56
N THR A 241 21.63 -11.21 -4.34
CA THR A 241 22.42 -12.41 -4.00
C THR A 241 21.74 -13.72 -4.38
N MET A 242 20.42 -13.68 -4.66
CA MET A 242 19.62 -14.85 -5.03
C MET A 242 19.80 -15.28 -6.49
N TYR A 243 20.33 -14.39 -7.34
CA TYR A 243 20.45 -14.62 -8.77
C TYR A 243 21.92 -14.57 -9.24
N ALA A 244 22.16 -15.12 -10.44
CA ALA A 244 23.46 -15.05 -11.10
C ALA A 244 23.94 -13.59 -11.26
N SER A 245 25.25 -13.41 -11.44
CA SER A 245 25.91 -12.09 -11.43
C SER A 245 25.28 -11.07 -12.37
N LEU A 246 24.87 -11.49 -13.57
CA LEU A 246 24.28 -10.60 -14.59
C LEU A 246 22.84 -10.15 -14.24
N PRO A 247 21.85 -11.05 -14.03
CA PRO A 247 20.53 -10.65 -13.53
C PRO A 247 20.62 -9.86 -12.22
N GLY A 248 21.50 -10.27 -11.30
CA GLY A 248 21.71 -9.55 -10.03
C GLY A 248 22.22 -8.11 -10.24
N ALA A 249 23.07 -7.87 -11.24
CA ALA A 249 23.54 -6.53 -11.58
C ALA A 249 22.44 -5.67 -12.22
N ASP A 250 21.57 -6.25 -13.06
CA ASP A 250 20.40 -5.58 -13.61
C ASP A 250 19.40 -5.19 -12.49
N LEU A 251 19.14 -6.09 -11.53
CA LEU A 251 18.30 -5.79 -10.36
C LEU A 251 18.87 -4.63 -9.53
N LEU A 252 20.20 -4.58 -9.36
CA LEU A 252 20.84 -3.50 -8.61
C LEU A 252 20.70 -2.15 -9.33
N ARG A 253 20.84 -2.10 -10.66
CA ARG A 253 20.59 -0.88 -11.47
C ARG A 253 19.14 -0.41 -11.36
N ALA A 254 18.19 -1.35 -11.42
CA ALA A 254 16.79 -1.03 -11.20
C ALA A 254 16.55 -0.46 -9.79
N ALA A 255 17.18 -1.06 -8.77
CA ALA A 255 17.08 -0.58 -7.40
C ALA A 255 17.64 0.84 -7.20
N GLU A 256 18.77 1.15 -7.82
CA GLU A 256 19.35 2.51 -7.80
C GLU A 256 18.42 3.51 -8.48
N SER A 257 17.88 3.14 -9.63
CA SER A 257 16.94 3.98 -10.39
C SER A 257 15.67 4.29 -9.59
N TYR A 258 15.03 3.29 -8.98
CA TYR A 258 13.89 3.52 -8.09
C TYR A 258 14.23 4.33 -6.83
N GLY A 259 15.46 4.19 -6.31
CA GLY A 259 15.95 5.05 -5.23
C GLY A 259 15.91 6.53 -5.60
N TYR A 260 16.36 6.88 -6.81
CA TYR A 260 16.29 8.27 -7.30
C TYR A 260 14.86 8.79 -7.46
N VAL A 261 13.92 7.93 -7.85
CA VAL A 261 12.49 8.28 -7.92
C VAL A 261 11.94 8.58 -6.53
N ALA A 262 12.23 7.75 -5.54
CA ALA A 262 11.83 7.98 -4.16
C ALA A 262 12.39 9.30 -3.62
N ASP A 263 13.68 9.56 -3.82
CA ASP A 263 14.33 10.80 -3.40
C ASP A 263 13.74 12.05 -4.11
N ALA A 264 13.35 11.92 -5.37
CA ALA A 264 12.66 12.99 -6.09
C ALA A 264 11.28 13.29 -5.50
N ALA A 265 10.48 12.25 -5.20
CA ALA A 265 9.19 12.41 -4.55
C ALA A 265 9.30 13.09 -3.18
N GLU A 266 10.30 12.72 -2.37
CA GLU A 266 10.51 13.34 -1.06
C GLU A 266 10.95 14.80 -1.13
N ARG A 267 11.85 15.13 -2.06
CA ARG A 267 12.21 16.53 -2.34
C ARG A 267 11.00 17.34 -2.82
N GLY A 268 10.02 16.68 -3.44
CA GLY A 268 8.71 17.23 -3.79
C GLY A 268 7.82 17.54 -2.59
N GLY A 269 8.21 17.19 -1.36
CA GLY A 269 7.54 17.62 -0.13
C GLY A 269 6.62 16.58 0.50
N THR A 270 7.15 15.41 0.83
CA THR A 270 6.45 14.32 1.56
C THR A 270 6.45 14.52 3.09
N GLY A 271 6.39 15.76 3.57
CA GLY A 271 6.37 16.06 5.01
C GLY A 271 5.20 15.39 5.77
N PRO A 272 4.96 15.76 7.04
CA PRO A 272 3.86 15.18 7.82
C PRO A 272 2.55 15.11 7.03
N PHE A 273 1.79 14.04 7.23
CA PHE A 273 0.49 13.85 6.58
C PHE A 273 -0.55 14.77 7.20
N ASP A 274 -0.47 16.07 6.90
CA ASP A 274 -1.42 17.07 7.35
C ASP A 274 -1.76 18.09 6.24
N GLY A 275 -2.87 18.79 6.43
CA GLY A 275 -3.37 19.76 5.46
C GLY A 275 -2.41 20.92 5.19
N THR A 276 -1.53 21.28 6.14
CA THR A 276 -0.62 22.43 5.97
C THR A 276 0.48 22.16 4.95
N VAL A 277 0.90 20.91 4.80
CA VAL A 277 1.84 20.49 3.75
C VAL A 277 1.10 20.45 2.41
N ALA A 278 -0.06 19.80 2.37
CA ALA A 278 -0.88 19.67 1.17
C ALA A 278 -1.25 21.04 0.54
N MET A 279 -1.74 21.98 1.35
CA MET A 279 -2.23 23.27 0.84
C MET A 279 -1.14 24.15 0.19
N ARG A 280 0.15 23.85 0.39
CA ARG A 280 1.24 24.55 -0.34
C ARG A 280 1.14 24.34 -1.85
N PHE A 281 0.55 23.23 -2.28
CA PHE A 281 0.36 22.89 -3.68
C PHE A 281 -0.87 23.55 -4.31
N LEU A 282 -1.58 24.43 -3.59
CA LEU A 282 -2.46 25.43 -4.21
C LEU A 282 -1.66 26.52 -4.93
N ASP A 283 -0.39 26.71 -4.57
CA ASP A 283 0.53 27.59 -5.31
C ASP A 283 0.98 26.93 -6.62
N ALA A 284 0.81 27.64 -7.73
CA ALA A 284 1.21 27.16 -9.06
C ALA A 284 2.72 26.96 -9.19
N GLY A 285 3.53 27.78 -8.49
CA GLY A 285 4.97 27.64 -8.46
C GLY A 285 5.40 26.31 -7.85
N GLN A 286 4.83 25.94 -6.68
CA GLN A 286 5.09 24.66 -6.03
C GLN A 286 4.66 23.48 -6.89
N ARG A 287 3.47 23.52 -7.51
CA ARG A 287 3.02 22.44 -8.41
C ARG A 287 3.94 22.25 -9.61
N ARG A 288 4.33 23.34 -10.27
CA ARG A 288 5.23 23.27 -11.43
C ARG A 288 6.63 22.80 -11.05
N ALA A 289 7.12 23.19 -9.87
CA ALA A 289 8.38 22.68 -9.33
C ALA A 289 8.29 21.16 -9.10
N TRP A 290 7.18 20.67 -8.53
CA TRP A 290 6.95 19.24 -8.38
C TRP A 290 6.83 18.51 -9.73
N ALA A 291 6.08 19.05 -10.69
CA ALA A 291 5.97 18.48 -12.03
C ALA A 291 7.36 18.31 -12.70
N ASN A 292 8.26 19.28 -12.54
CA ASN A 292 9.63 19.20 -13.07
C ASN A 292 10.48 18.15 -12.35
N LEU A 293 10.33 18.00 -11.03
CA LEU A 293 11.00 16.92 -10.28
C LEU A 293 10.50 15.55 -10.74
N LEU A 294 9.18 15.40 -10.93
CA LEU A 294 8.55 14.17 -11.39
C LEU A 294 8.93 13.81 -12.83
N GLU A 295 9.10 14.80 -13.70
CA GLU A 295 9.63 14.61 -15.06
C GLU A 295 11.06 14.08 -15.06
N GLY A 296 11.92 14.58 -14.16
CA GLY A 296 13.25 14.01 -13.93
C GLY A 296 13.18 12.58 -13.36
N ALA A 297 12.23 12.33 -12.45
CA ALA A 297 12.01 11.00 -11.88
C ALA A 297 11.54 9.99 -12.93
N LEU A 298 10.71 10.40 -13.90
CA LEU A 298 10.21 9.54 -14.97
C LEU A 298 11.33 8.93 -15.82
N ALA A 299 12.44 9.65 -16.03
CA ALA A 299 13.60 9.10 -16.73
C ALA A 299 14.26 7.97 -15.93
N HIS A 300 14.36 8.12 -14.60
CA HIS A 300 14.84 7.06 -13.71
C HIS A 300 13.86 5.88 -13.65
N GLU A 301 12.56 6.15 -13.62
CA GLU A 301 11.52 5.13 -13.68
C GLU A 301 11.66 4.25 -14.93
N ALA A 302 11.78 4.86 -16.11
CA ALA A 302 11.97 4.14 -17.37
C ALA A 302 13.25 3.30 -17.39
N SER A 303 14.36 3.83 -16.84
CA SER A 303 15.62 3.09 -16.66
C SER A 303 15.45 1.88 -15.72
N ALA A 304 14.65 2.02 -14.66
CA ALA A 304 14.33 0.92 -13.76
C ALA A 304 13.55 -0.17 -14.49
N HIS A 305 12.52 0.20 -15.27
CA HIS A 305 11.71 -0.72 -16.07
C HIS A 305 12.54 -1.48 -17.12
N GLU A 306 13.46 -0.80 -17.80
CA GLU A 306 14.38 -1.45 -18.75
C GLU A 306 15.29 -2.46 -18.05
N SER A 307 15.88 -2.06 -16.92
CA SER A 307 16.75 -2.93 -16.13
C SER A 307 16.00 -4.15 -15.59
N LEU A 308 14.75 -3.99 -15.13
CA LEU A 308 13.89 -5.09 -14.71
C LEU A 308 13.58 -6.06 -15.85
N ARG A 309 13.22 -5.54 -17.03
CA ARG A 309 12.99 -6.37 -18.22
C ARG A 309 14.24 -7.17 -18.61
N SER A 310 15.40 -6.53 -18.59
CA SER A 310 16.71 -7.18 -18.83
C SER A 310 16.98 -8.30 -17.81
N ALA A 311 16.81 -7.99 -16.51
CA ALA A 311 16.98 -8.97 -15.44
C ALA A 311 16.06 -10.18 -15.65
N ARG A 312 14.77 -9.95 -15.92
CA ARG A 312 13.78 -11.01 -16.06
C ARG A 312 13.98 -11.86 -17.30
N ALA A 313 14.38 -11.27 -18.43
CA ALA A 313 14.72 -12.04 -19.63
C ALA A 313 15.85 -13.04 -19.35
N ARG A 314 16.88 -12.62 -18.60
CA ARG A 314 18.05 -13.44 -18.26
C ARG A 314 17.79 -14.48 -17.16
N MET A 315 16.76 -14.29 -16.34
CA MET A 315 16.32 -15.31 -15.36
C MET A 315 15.57 -16.47 -16.02
N ARG A 316 15.04 -16.26 -17.24
CA ARG A 316 14.27 -17.27 -18.00
C ARG A 316 15.14 -18.06 -18.98
N SER A 317 16.32 -17.55 -19.33
CA SER A 317 17.33 -18.20 -20.19
C SER A 317 18.19 -19.18 -19.39
#